data_AF-A0A920KNF9-F1
#
_entry.id   AF-A0A920KNF9-F1
#
_cell.length_a   1.000
_cell.length_b   1.000
_cell.length_c   1.000
_cell.angle_alpha   90.00
_cell.angle_beta   90.00
_cell.angle_gamma   90.00
#
_symmetry.space_group_name_H-M   'P 1'
#
loop_
_entity.id
_entity.type
_entity.pdbx_description
1 polymer ?
#
loop_
_entity_poly.entity_id
_entity_poly.type
_entity_poly.pdbx_seq_one_letter_code
_entity_poly.pdbx_strand_id
1 'polypeptide(L)'
;MSGLLSEDVLSHIGNQSEPRREIVTRRDIRKYAIATDNRQSKYLDGDVAPPLFHLHLFWDVVPLNELSPMAYPSTHCCRSFRWKKRWPAGSISATTSRFGQGIG
;
A
#
# COMPACT_ATOMS: atom_id res chain seq x y z
N MET A 1 -20.37 6.24 -31.84
CA MET A 1 -19.93 6.81 -30.54
C MET A 1 -18.48 6.42 -30.31
N SER A 2 -17.55 7.14 -30.93
CA SER A 2 -16.11 6.87 -30.89
C SER A 2 -15.42 8.21 -30.64
N GLY A 3 -14.95 8.45 -29.42
CA GLY A 3 -14.30 9.74 -29.11
C GLY A 3 -13.97 10.04 -27.65
N LEU A 4 -14.44 9.26 -26.67
CA LEU A 4 -14.08 9.50 -25.25
C LEU A 4 -12.84 8.71 -24.81
N LEU A 5 -12.67 7.49 -25.34
CA LEU A 5 -11.54 6.60 -25.05
C LEU A 5 -10.74 6.40 -26.34
N SER A 6 -9.44 6.73 -26.32
CA SER A 6 -8.53 6.46 -27.43
C SER A 6 -8.13 4.99 -27.45
N GLU A 7 -7.72 4.50 -28.62
CA GLU A 7 -7.21 3.13 -28.78
C GLU A 7 -5.99 2.87 -27.89
N ASP A 8 -5.14 3.89 -27.68
CA ASP A 8 -4.01 3.83 -26.76
C ASP A 8 -4.45 3.53 -25.32
N VAL A 9 -5.54 4.18 -24.84
CA VAL A 9 -6.08 3.93 -23.50
C VAL A 9 -6.68 2.53 -23.40
N LEU A 10 -7.37 2.09 -24.46
CA LEU A 10 -7.96 0.75 -24.52
C LEU A 10 -6.89 -0.36 -24.54
N SER A 11 -5.74 -0.11 -25.18
CA SER A 11 -4.58 -1.02 -25.18
C SER A 11 -4.05 -1.33 -23.78
N HIS A 12 -4.42 -0.51 -22.79
CA HIS A 12 -4.05 -0.71 -21.40
C HIS A 12 -5.03 -1.55 -20.59
N ILE A 13 -6.12 -2.07 -21.16
CA ILE A 13 -7.06 -2.95 -20.44
C ILE A 13 -6.49 -4.38 -20.36
N GLY A 14 -6.74 -5.09 -19.25
CA GLY A 14 -6.22 -6.45 -19.02
C GLY A 14 -4.76 -6.48 -18.54
N ASN A 15 -4.13 -5.32 -18.47
CA ASN A 15 -2.80 -5.14 -17.99
C ASN A 15 -2.71 -5.30 -16.45
N GLN A 16 -2.10 -6.39 -15.97
CA GLN A 16 -1.72 -6.65 -14.57
C GLN A 16 -0.26 -6.35 -14.20
N SER A 17 -0.01 -5.64 -13.10
CA SER A 17 1.34 -5.42 -12.59
C SER A 17 1.90 -6.69 -11.96
N GLU A 18 3.22 -6.75 -11.81
CA GLU A 18 3.85 -7.81 -11.02
C GLU A 18 3.36 -7.77 -9.57
N PRO A 19 3.07 -8.93 -8.95
CA PRO A 19 2.73 -9.00 -7.54
C PRO A 19 3.85 -8.41 -6.66
N ARG A 20 3.48 -7.53 -5.74
CA ARG A 20 4.41 -6.97 -4.74
C ARG A 20 4.31 -7.75 -3.44
N ARG A 21 5.46 -8.07 -2.84
CA ARG A 21 5.55 -8.73 -1.53
C ARG A 21 6.24 -7.80 -0.54
N GLU A 22 5.58 -7.57 0.59
CA GLU A 22 6.11 -6.73 1.67
C GLU A 22 6.03 -7.52 2.99
N ILE A 23 7.00 -7.33 3.87
CA ILE A 23 7.05 -7.96 5.19
C ILE A 23 6.47 -6.97 6.21
N VAL A 24 5.48 -7.42 6.99
CA VAL A 24 4.79 -6.59 7.97
C VAL A 24 5.04 -7.13 9.36
N THR A 25 5.40 -6.24 10.29
CA THR A 25 5.53 -6.60 11.70
C THR A 25 4.27 -6.25 12.48
N ARG A 26 4.06 -6.89 13.64
CA ARG A 26 3.01 -6.48 14.59
C ARG A 26 3.11 -5.00 14.93
N ARG A 27 4.33 -4.47 15.05
CA ARG A 27 4.56 -3.05 15.36
C ARG A 27 3.96 -2.14 14.29
N ASP A 28 4.03 -2.51 13.01
CA ASP A 28 3.50 -1.69 11.92
C ASP A 28 1.97 -1.68 11.91
N ILE A 29 1.36 -2.84 12.19
CA ILE A 29 -0.09 -2.95 12.38
C ILE A 29 -0.55 -2.05 13.53
N ARG A 30 0.14 -2.09 14.68
CA ARG A 30 -0.19 -1.22 15.82
C ARG A 30 -0.03 0.27 15.50
N LYS A 31 1.07 0.65 14.83
CA LYS A 31 1.29 2.05 14.42
C LYS A 31 0.12 2.56 13.58
N TYR A 32 -0.32 1.76 12.62
CA TYR A 32 -1.47 2.11 11.78
C TYR A 32 -2.77 2.19 12.57
N ALA A 33 -3.02 1.21 13.44
CA ALA A 33 -4.21 1.19 14.29
C ALA A 33 -4.29 2.45 15.18
N ILE A 34 -3.17 2.86 15.77
CA ILE A 34 -3.07 4.09 16.57
C ILE A 34 -3.27 5.34 15.70
N ALA A 35 -2.60 5.41 14.53
CA ALA A 35 -2.68 6.57 13.64
C ALA A 35 -4.09 6.79 13.05
N THR A 36 -4.92 5.75 13.00
CA THR A 36 -6.30 5.79 12.50
C THR A 36 -7.37 5.80 13.61
N ASP A 37 -6.96 5.99 14.87
CA ASP A 37 -7.82 5.92 16.06
C ASP A 37 -8.68 4.62 16.14
N ASN A 38 -8.12 3.49 15.70
CA ASN A 38 -8.79 2.20 15.85
C ASN A 38 -8.74 1.72 17.31
N ARG A 39 -9.89 1.36 17.88
CA ARG A 39 -10.03 1.02 19.31
C ARG A 39 -10.14 -0.48 19.62
N GLN A 40 -10.21 -1.33 18.61
CA GLN A 40 -10.37 -2.78 18.82
C GLN A 40 -9.03 -3.40 19.24
N SER A 41 -9.04 -4.17 20.35
CA SER A 41 -7.85 -4.81 20.91
C SER A 41 -7.07 -5.63 19.88
N LYS A 42 -7.77 -6.42 19.06
CA LYS A 42 -7.16 -7.25 18.00
C LYS A 42 -6.23 -6.50 17.03
N TYR A 43 -6.47 -5.20 16.82
CA TYR A 43 -5.61 -4.33 16.00
C TYR A 43 -4.51 -3.66 16.82
N LEU A 44 -4.81 -3.30 18.07
CA LEU A 44 -3.87 -2.71 19.03
C LEU A 44 -2.83 -3.72 19.53
N ASP A 45 -3.16 -5.01 19.55
CA ASP A 45 -2.24 -6.11 19.87
C ASP A 45 -1.36 -6.46 18.65
N GLY A 46 -1.77 -6.01 17.45
CA GLY A 46 -1.05 -6.23 16.20
C GLY A 46 -1.21 -7.63 15.61
N ASP A 47 -2.16 -8.43 16.11
CA ASP A 47 -2.42 -9.79 15.62
C ASP A 47 -3.16 -9.82 14.29
N VAL A 48 -4.05 -8.85 14.08
CA VAL A 48 -4.84 -8.71 12.86
C VAL A 48 -4.63 -7.32 12.30
N ALA A 49 -4.42 -7.20 10.99
CA ALA A 49 -4.35 -5.91 10.34
C ALA A 49 -5.76 -5.31 10.17
N PRO A 50 -5.96 -4.00 10.43
CA PRO A 50 -7.20 -3.31 10.06
C PRO A 50 -7.50 -3.42 8.55
N PRO A 51 -8.76 -3.38 8.10
CA PRO A 51 -9.14 -3.61 6.71
C PRO A 51 -8.37 -2.75 5.67
N LEU A 52 -8.07 -1.49 6.00
CA LEU A 52 -7.41 -0.54 5.10
C LEU A 52 -5.87 -0.48 5.26
N PHE A 53 -5.29 -1.34 6.09
CA PHE A 53 -3.84 -1.37 6.35
C PHE A 53 -3.02 -1.58 5.06
N HIS A 54 -3.50 -2.44 4.16
CA HIS A 54 -2.80 -2.80 2.93
C HIS A 54 -2.64 -1.63 1.95
N LEU A 55 -3.46 -0.58 2.04
CA LEU A 55 -3.33 0.60 1.18
C LEU A 55 -2.04 1.37 1.49
N HIS A 56 -1.70 1.47 2.77
CA HIS A 56 -0.52 2.21 3.23
C HIS A 56 0.77 1.39 3.11
N LEU A 57 0.64 0.06 3.02
CA LEU A 57 1.77 -0.85 2.91
C LEU A 57 2.60 -0.62 1.65
N PHE A 58 1.96 -0.21 0.55
CA PHE A 58 2.60 -0.07 -0.75
C PHE A 58 2.95 1.38 -1.12
N TRP A 59 2.67 2.33 -0.24
CA TRP A 59 3.01 3.73 -0.44
C TRP A 59 4.50 3.97 -0.17
N ASP A 60 5.12 4.74 -1.05
CA ASP A 60 6.50 5.17 -0.86
C ASP A 60 6.56 6.16 0.31
N VAL A 61 7.54 6.00 1.19
CA VAL A 61 7.79 6.92 2.29
C VAL A 61 8.58 8.11 1.73
N VAL A 62 7.91 9.27 1.67
CA VAL A 62 8.49 10.52 1.15
C VAL A 62 9.00 11.37 2.32
N PRO A 63 10.22 11.92 2.25
CA PRO A 63 10.74 12.78 3.31
C PRO A 63 9.96 14.12 3.37
N LEU A 64 9.90 14.72 4.55
CA LEU A 64 9.04 15.89 4.82
C LEU A 64 9.38 17.11 3.94
N ASN A 65 10.64 17.28 3.57
CA ASN A 65 11.12 18.34 2.68
C ASN A 65 10.68 18.17 1.21
N GLU A 66 10.18 17.00 0.82
CA GLU A 66 9.66 16.71 -0.52
C GLU A 66 8.13 16.77 -0.59
N LEU A 67 7.46 17.07 0.54
CA LEU A 67 6.02 17.28 0.59
C LEU A 67 5.67 18.72 0.20
N SER A 68 4.60 18.84 -0.58
CA SER A 68 3.92 20.12 -0.84
C SER A 68 3.32 20.66 0.47
N PRO A 69 3.06 21.98 0.59
CA PRO A 69 2.34 22.55 1.75
C PRO A 69 0.99 21.87 2.04
N MET A 70 0.38 21.25 1.03
CA MET A 70 -0.87 20.49 1.15
C MET A 70 -0.66 18.99 1.47
N ALA A 71 0.52 18.63 1.97
CA ALA A 71 0.91 17.29 2.41
C ALA A 71 0.85 16.17 1.35
N TYR A 72 0.79 16.50 0.06
CA TYR A 72 0.99 15.54 -1.04
C TYR A 72 2.45 15.55 -1.52
N PRO A 73 2.99 14.41 -2.01
CA PRO A 73 4.33 14.37 -2.60
C PRO A 73 4.46 15.37 -3.75
N SER A 74 5.52 16.18 -3.76
CA SER A 74 5.74 17.13 -4.85
C SER A 74 5.79 16.44 -6.22
N THR A 75 5.35 17.13 -7.28
CA THR A 75 5.24 16.58 -8.66
C THR A 75 6.55 15.98 -9.19
N HIS A 76 7.70 16.37 -8.62
CA HIS A 76 9.00 15.77 -8.93
C HIS A 76 9.15 14.36 -8.32
N CYS A 77 8.64 14.10 -7.11
CA CYS A 77 8.52 12.76 -6.52
C CYS A 77 7.60 11.88 -7.38
N CYS A 78 6.55 12.43 -7.98
CA CYS A 78 5.69 11.71 -8.93
C CYS A 78 6.40 11.31 -10.24
N ARG A 79 7.64 11.74 -10.54
CA ARG A 79 8.42 11.19 -11.67
C ARG A 79 8.93 9.77 -11.44
N SER A 80 9.13 9.34 -10.18
CA SER A 80 9.34 7.91 -9.86
C SER A 80 8.02 7.14 -9.97
N PHE A 81 6.91 7.81 -9.62
CA PHE A 81 5.54 7.42 -9.95
C PHE A 81 5.20 7.71 -11.43
N ARG A 82 6.18 7.55 -12.33
CA ARG A 82 5.88 7.53 -13.77
C ARG A 82 4.92 6.37 -13.97
N TRP A 83 3.76 6.66 -14.57
CA TRP A 83 2.60 5.78 -14.78
C TRP A 83 2.89 4.40 -15.43
N LYS A 84 4.16 4.08 -15.70
CA LYS A 84 4.65 2.70 -15.92
C LYS A 84 4.52 1.80 -14.68
N LYS A 85 4.37 2.32 -13.46
CA LYS A 85 3.87 1.51 -12.33
C LYS A 85 2.34 1.41 -12.41
N ARG A 86 1.93 0.51 -13.30
CA ARG A 86 0.61 -0.12 -13.43
C ARG A 86 0.02 -0.35 -12.03
N TRP A 87 -1.15 0.23 -11.77
CA TRP A 87 -1.90 -0.06 -10.53
C TRP A 87 -2.17 -1.57 -10.48
N PRO A 88 -1.71 -2.30 -9.44
CA PRO A 88 -1.94 -3.73 -9.36
C PRO A 88 -3.40 -4.00 -9.01
N ALA A 89 -4.18 -4.41 -10.00
CA ALA A 89 -5.40 -5.19 -9.82
C ALA A 89 -5.05 -6.66 -9.49
N GLY A 90 -4.07 -6.87 -8.60
CA GLY A 90 -3.61 -8.18 -8.15
C GLY A 90 -4.20 -8.49 -6.78
N SER A 91 -4.77 -9.70 -6.64
CA SER A 91 -5.24 -10.22 -5.36
C SER A 91 -4.13 -10.18 -4.31
N ILE A 92 -4.37 -9.43 -3.24
CA ILE A 92 -3.46 -9.30 -2.09
C ILE A 92 -3.63 -10.55 -1.23
N SER A 93 -2.61 -11.41 -1.19
CA SER A 93 -2.53 -12.51 -0.21
C SER A 93 -1.56 -12.13 0.90
N ALA A 94 -2.07 -11.91 2.10
CA ALA A 94 -1.28 -11.72 3.32
C ALA A 94 -1.16 -13.06 4.05
N THR A 95 0.03 -13.65 4.08
CA THR A 95 0.32 -14.81 4.95
C THR A 95 1.10 -14.33 6.16
N THR A 96 0.47 -14.34 7.33
CA THR A 96 1.13 -14.06 8.60
C THR A 96 1.95 -15.28 9.02
N SER A 97 3.28 -15.22 8.94
CA SER A 97 4.14 -16.26 9.51
C SER A 97 4.18 -16.10 11.03
N ARG A 98 3.72 -17.13 11.75
CA ARG A 98 3.77 -17.21 13.21
C ARG A 98 5.14 -17.78 13.60
N PHE A 99 6.11 -16.92 13.92
CA PHE A 99 7.40 -17.37 14.45
C PHE A 99 7.24 -17.71 15.93
N GLY A 100 7.12 -18.99 16.25
CA GLY A 100 7.19 -19.54 17.60
C GLY A 100 8.24 -20.65 17.64
N GLN A 101 9.41 -20.36 18.18
CA GLN A 101 10.36 -21.31 18.76
C GLN A 101 10.74 -20.67 20.11
N GLY A 102 10.55 -21.29 21.27
CA GLY A 102 10.91 -22.66 21.59
C GLY A 102 12.36 -22.65 22.08
N ILE A 103 12.60 -22.18 23.30
CA ILE A 103 13.85 -22.41 24.03
C ILE A 103 13.47 -23.09 25.34
N GLY A 104 13.92 -24.34 25.47
CA GLY A 104 13.94 -25.09 26.72
C GLY A 104 15.20 -24.82 27.51
#